data_AF-A0A2E5J1P0-F1
#
_entry.id   AF-A0A2E5J1P0-F1
#
_cell.length_a   1.000
_cell.length_b   1.000
_cell.length_c   1.000
_cell.angle_alpha   90.00
_cell.angle_beta   90.00
_cell.angle_gamma   90.00
#
_symmetry.space_group_name_H-M   'P 1'
#
loop_
_entity.id
_entity.type
_entity.pdbx_description
1 polymer ?
#
loop_
_entity_poly.entity_id
_entity_poly.type
_entity_poly.pdbx_seq_one_letter_code
_entity_poly.pdbx_strand_id
1 'polypeptide(L)'
;MRRIVIVCIALVCCGLAYWLISPLFIQRELTEDTTLTAEQQAGVAEAIEAFQGEEGSKEDATVAESTEMLKKEMENMEDVVVVESMLEVRNDIEESVKKVEEAPVQKDVTAADTETAEEAQVIASGEITSIAHDGTGKVKIISFGEGKDTILSLVDLAVSNGPDLRVLLSKNTQIKSAQDLGEYIEIDKLKGNVGTQHYIVPDTVNPAEYKSVIIYCKPFRVVFNVAELSA
;
A
#
# COMPACT_ATOMS: atom_id res chain seq x y z
N MET A 1 -1.14 -53.59 -26.18
CA MET A 1 -0.55 -52.39 -26.80
C MET A 1 -1.52 -51.21 -26.91
N ARG A 2 -2.69 -51.33 -27.58
CA ARG A 2 -3.63 -50.20 -27.78
C ARG A 2 -4.08 -49.47 -26.49
N ARG A 3 -4.31 -50.20 -25.39
CA ARG A 3 -4.66 -49.60 -24.08
C ARG A 3 -3.52 -48.79 -23.46
N ILE A 4 -2.27 -49.25 -23.62
CA ILE A 4 -1.08 -48.56 -23.10
C ILE A 4 -0.87 -47.25 -23.89
N VAL A 5 -1.01 -47.30 -25.21
CA VAL A 5 -0.90 -46.10 -26.08
C VAL A 5 -1.94 -45.05 -25.71
N ILE A 6 -3.20 -45.45 -25.44
CA ILE A 6 -4.26 -44.51 -25.03
C ILE A 6 -3.92 -43.85 -23.68
N VAL A 7 -3.42 -44.61 -22.70
CA VAL A 7 -3.02 -44.06 -21.40
C VAL A 7 -1.86 -43.08 -21.54
N CYS A 8 -0.85 -43.40 -22.35
CA CYS A 8 0.27 -42.49 -22.61
C CYS A 8 -0.20 -41.18 -23.27
N ILE A 9 -1.10 -41.25 -24.26
CA ILE A 9 -1.68 -40.05 -24.90
C ILE A 9 -2.45 -39.22 -23.88
N ALA A 10 -3.29 -39.86 -23.05
CA ALA A 10 -4.05 -39.16 -22.01
C ALA A 10 -3.14 -38.42 -21.02
N LEU A 11 -2.04 -39.05 -20.58
CA LEU A 11 -1.07 -38.41 -19.68
C LEU A 11 -0.38 -37.20 -20.32
N VAL A 12 0.00 -37.31 -21.60
CA VAL A 12 0.58 -36.18 -22.35
C VAL A 12 -0.45 -35.05 -22.50
N CYS A 13 -1.70 -35.36 -22.84
CA CYS A 13 -2.77 -34.37 -22.95
C CYS A 13 -3.06 -33.68 -21.61
N CYS A 14 -3.10 -34.41 -20.50
CA CYS A 14 -3.26 -33.83 -19.17
C CYS A 14 -2.07 -32.94 -18.79
N GLY A 15 -0.84 -33.36 -19.11
CA GLY A 15 0.37 -32.56 -18.87
C GLY A 15 0.37 -31.25 -19.68
N LEU A 16 -0.01 -31.31 -20.96
CA LEU A 16 -0.14 -30.13 -21.82
C LEU A 16 -1.27 -29.22 -21.35
N ALA A 17 -2.42 -29.78 -20.96
CA ALA A 17 -3.53 -29.01 -20.40
C ALA A 17 -3.13 -28.30 -19.10
N TYR A 18 -2.45 -29.00 -18.19
CA TYR A 18 -1.92 -28.40 -16.97
C TYR A 18 -0.89 -27.30 -17.28
N TRP A 19 0.02 -27.53 -18.22
CA TRP A 19 1.02 -26.53 -18.62
C TRP A 19 0.40 -25.26 -19.22
N LEU A 20 -0.69 -25.39 -20.00
CA LEU A 20 -1.44 -24.26 -20.54
C LEU A 20 -2.26 -23.51 -19.47
N ILE A 21 -2.71 -24.22 -18.43
CA ILE A 21 -3.50 -23.65 -17.33
C ILE A 21 -2.62 -23.06 -16.22
N SER A 22 -1.41 -23.59 -16.02
CA SER A 22 -0.49 -23.21 -14.95
C SER A 22 -0.21 -21.70 -14.86
N PRO A 23 -0.08 -20.92 -15.96
CA PRO A 23 0.12 -19.48 -15.88
C PRO A 23 -1.00 -18.72 -15.14
N LEU A 24 -2.21 -19.28 -15.06
CA LEU A 24 -3.34 -18.68 -14.35
C LEU A 24 -3.17 -18.73 -12.81
N PHE A 25 -2.25 -19.56 -12.31
CA PHE A 25 -2.04 -19.77 -10.87
C PHE A 25 -0.68 -19.25 -10.37
N ILE A 26 0.16 -18.73 -11.26
CA ILE A 26 1.49 -18.20 -10.90
C ILE A 26 1.34 -16.77 -10.39
N GLN A 27 1.89 -16.49 -9.21
CA GLN A 27 2.04 -15.14 -8.68
C GLN A 27 2.95 -14.34 -9.64
N ARG A 28 2.45 -13.20 -10.13
CA ARG A 28 3.24 -12.24 -10.89
C ARG A 28 3.69 -11.13 -9.97
N GLU A 29 4.96 -11.19 -9.60
CA GLU A 29 5.68 -10.08 -8.99
C GLU A 29 6.08 -9.09 -10.08
N LEU A 30 5.77 -7.80 -9.86
CA LEU A 30 6.27 -6.73 -10.73
C LEU A 30 7.69 -6.37 -10.28
N THR A 31 8.67 -6.59 -11.16
CA THR A 31 10.08 -6.32 -10.84
C THR A 31 10.51 -4.90 -11.21
N GLU A 32 9.91 -4.29 -12.25
CA GLU A 32 10.21 -2.92 -12.70
C GLU A 32 8.97 -2.27 -13.35
N ASP A 33 8.60 -1.07 -12.91
CA ASP A 33 7.50 -0.29 -13.50
C ASP A 33 8.02 0.66 -14.59
N THR A 34 7.90 0.27 -15.86
CA THR A 34 8.38 1.05 -17.01
C THR A 34 7.38 2.11 -17.51
N THR A 35 6.20 2.26 -16.88
CA THR A 35 5.21 3.24 -17.37
C THR A 35 5.49 4.67 -16.94
N LEU A 36 6.32 4.86 -15.91
CA LEU A 36 6.69 6.17 -15.40
C LEU A 36 8.11 6.56 -15.84
N THR A 37 8.33 7.86 -16.04
CA THR A 37 9.69 8.40 -16.16
C THR A 37 10.44 8.29 -14.82
N ALA A 38 11.77 8.33 -14.86
CA ALA A 38 12.59 8.28 -13.63
C ALA A 38 12.26 9.44 -12.66
N GLU A 39 11.92 10.62 -13.20
CA GLU A 39 11.50 11.79 -12.41
C GLU A 39 10.17 11.51 -11.69
N GLN A 40 9.19 10.94 -12.39
CA GLN A 40 7.92 10.55 -11.79
C GLN A 40 8.08 9.44 -10.75
N GLN A 41 8.94 8.45 -10.99
CA GLN A 41 9.22 7.41 -10.01
C GLN A 41 9.83 7.98 -8.73
N ALA A 42 10.79 8.90 -8.86
CA ALA A 42 11.41 9.57 -7.71
C ALA A 42 10.39 10.41 -6.93
N GLY A 43 9.59 11.24 -7.64
CA GLY A 43 8.57 12.06 -6.99
C GLY A 43 7.47 11.24 -6.33
N VAL A 44 7.05 10.12 -6.93
CA VAL A 44 6.10 9.19 -6.31
C VAL A 44 6.69 8.58 -5.04
N ALA A 45 7.95 8.13 -5.06
CA ALA A 45 8.59 7.55 -3.89
C ALA A 45 8.68 8.56 -2.74
N GLU A 46 9.13 9.79 -3.03
CA GLU A 46 9.21 10.89 -2.06
C GLU A 46 7.84 11.24 -1.47
N ALA A 47 6.80 11.37 -2.30
CA ALA A 47 5.44 11.66 -1.85
C ALA A 47 4.88 10.56 -0.93
N ILE A 48 5.20 9.29 -1.22
CA ILE A 48 4.77 8.15 -0.40
C ILE A 48 5.49 8.16 0.95
N GLU A 49 6.80 8.38 0.98
CA GLU A 49 7.59 8.46 2.22
C GLU A 49 7.16 9.65 3.09
N ALA A 50 6.94 10.82 2.48
CA ALA A 50 6.44 12.01 3.18
C ALA A 50 5.08 11.74 3.83
N PHE A 51 4.16 11.10 3.12
CA PHE A 51 2.84 10.76 3.64
C PHE A 51 2.90 9.70 4.77
N GLN A 52 3.82 8.73 4.69
CA GLN A 52 4.02 7.74 5.77
C GLN A 52 4.54 8.39 7.06
N GLY A 53 5.37 9.43 6.97
CA GLY A 53 5.80 10.21 8.13
C GLY A 53 4.64 10.87 8.88
N GLU A 54 3.57 11.25 8.18
CA GLU A 54 2.36 11.81 8.77
C GLU A 54 1.42 10.74 9.37
N GLU A 55 1.33 9.55 8.77
CA GLU A 55 0.54 8.42 9.32
C GLU A 55 1.18 7.80 10.57
N GLY A 56 2.50 7.62 10.58
CA GLY A 56 3.24 7.08 11.73
C GLY A 56 3.12 7.94 12.99
N SER A 57 2.97 9.27 12.82
CA SER A 57 2.68 10.19 13.92
C SER A 57 1.29 9.99 14.53
N LYS A 58 0.31 9.46 13.78
CA LYS A 58 -1.05 9.20 14.27
C LYS A 58 -1.17 7.82 14.91
N GLU A 59 -0.50 6.80 14.39
CA GLU A 59 -0.50 5.46 14.99
C GLU A 59 0.24 5.44 16.35
N ASP A 60 1.40 6.09 16.47
CA ASP A 60 2.16 6.16 17.73
C ASP A 60 1.38 6.90 18.83
N ALA A 61 0.61 7.94 18.47
CA ALA A 61 -0.27 8.64 19.41
C ALA A 61 -1.40 7.73 19.95
N THR A 62 -2.00 6.87 19.12
CA THR A 62 -3.09 5.97 19.55
C THR A 62 -2.59 4.79 20.41
N VAL A 63 -1.38 4.30 20.16
CA VAL A 63 -0.75 3.25 20.97
C VAL A 63 -0.22 3.81 22.29
N ALA A 64 0.36 5.02 22.28
CA ALA A 64 0.74 5.73 23.49
C ALA A 64 -0.47 6.01 24.41
N GLU A 65 -1.59 6.47 23.85
CA GLU A 65 -2.82 6.74 24.60
C GLU A 65 -3.44 5.45 25.18
N SER A 66 -3.44 4.36 24.42
CA SER A 66 -3.95 3.05 24.86
C SER A 66 -3.07 2.40 25.95
N THR A 67 -1.75 2.60 25.88
CA THR A 67 -0.81 2.09 26.90
C THR A 67 -0.79 2.94 28.17
N GLU A 68 -1.07 4.24 28.08
CA GLU A 68 -1.29 5.10 29.26
C GLU A 68 -2.57 4.73 30.01
N MET A 69 -3.67 4.45 29.30
CA MET A 69 -4.93 4.00 29.92
C MET A 69 -4.77 2.64 30.64
N LEU A 70 -4.06 1.68 30.03
CA LEU A 70 -3.77 0.39 30.66
C LEU A 70 -2.87 0.53 31.91
N LYS A 71 -1.87 1.42 31.88
CA LYS A 71 -1.03 1.70 33.07
C LYS A 71 -1.84 2.33 34.20
N LYS A 72 -2.76 3.24 33.88
CA LYS A 72 -3.60 3.93 34.88
C LYS A 72 -4.63 3.02 35.54
N GLU A 73 -5.10 1.99 34.85
CA GLU A 73 -5.93 0.93 35.45
C GLU A 73 -5.11 -0.03 36.34
N MET A 74 -3.86 -0.32 35.97
CA MET A 74 -2.97 -1.18 36.76
C MET A 74 -2.47 -0.51 38.05
N GLU A 75 -2.37 0.82 38.09
CA GLU A 75 -1.94 1.57 39.29
C GLU A 75 -3.05 1.69 40.36
N ASN A 76 -4.31 1.40 39.99
CA ASN A 76 -5.47 1.53 40.88
C ASN A 76 -5.88 0.20 41.57
N MET A 77 -5.10 -0.87 41.42
CA MET A 77 -5.34 -2.18 42.02
C MET A 77 -4.17 -2.67 42.89
N GLU A 78 -3.51 -1.77 43.60
CA GLU A 78 -2.56 -2.13 44.67
C GLU A 78 -3.09 -1.67 46.04
N ASP A 79 -4.17 -2.33 46.49
CA ASP A 79 -4.46 -2.46 47.91
C ASP A 79 -4.96 -3.90 48.17
N VAL A 80 -4.06 -4.73 48.71
CA VAL A 80 -4.26 -5.91 49.61
C VAL A 80 -3.07 -6.89 49.51
N VAL A 81 -2.07 -6.63 50.38
CA VAL A 81 -1.23 -7.53 51.20
C VAL A 81 -0.15 -8.46 50.56
N VAL A 82 1.09 -7.92 50.53
CA VAL A 82 2.38 -8.37 51.14
C VAL A 82 2.79 -9.86 51.12
N VAL A 83 3.95 -10.14 50.48
CA VAL A 83 5.13 -10.79 51.11
C VAL A 83 6.43 -10.46 50.34
N GLU A 84 7.14 -9.47 50.88
CA GLU A 84 8.59 -9.36 51.14
C GLU A 84 9.64 -10.22 50.36
N SER A 85 10.76 -9.56 50.06
CA SER A 85 12.04 -9.97 49.43
C SER A 85 12.10 -9.75 47.90
N MET A 86 12.97 -8.94 47.30
CA MET A 86 14.26 -8.37 47.68
C MET A 86 14.38 -6.95 47.11
N LEU A 87 14.64 -5.97 47.99
CA LEU A 87 15.33 -4.74 47.66
C LEU A 87 16.80 -4.92 48.03
N GLU A 88 17.68 -4.92 47.03
CA GLU A 88 19.12 -4.64 47.05
C GLU A 88 19.54 -4.89 45.59
N VAL A 89 19.74 -3.89 44.75
CA VAL A 89 20.88 -2.97 44.81
C VAL A 89 20.47 -1.61 44.26
N ARG A 90 20.66 -0.61 45.12
CA ARG A 90 20.45 0.81 44.90
C ARG A 90 21.77 1.44 44.47
N ASN A 91 21.69 2.30 43.45
CA ASN A 91 22.62 3.37 43.06
C ASN A 91 23.98 3.00 42.44
N ASP A 92 24.18 3.48 41.22
CA ASP A 92 25.36 4.20 40.70
C ASP A 92 24.89 4.93 39.43
N ILE A 93 24.12 6.03 39.54
CA ILE A 93 24.58 7.43 39.47
C ILE A 93 25.67 7.68 38.41
N GLU A 94 25.22 8.32 37.32
CA GLU A 94 25.83 9.52 36.74
C GLU A 94 27.36 9.64 36.81
N GLU A 95 28.07 8.90 35.95
CA GLU A 95 29.44 9.29 35.61
C GLU A 95 29.82 8.86 34.20
N SER A 96 29.21 9.45 33.17
CA SER A 96 29.76 9.46 31.79
C SER A 96 29.16 10.55 30.88
N VAL A 97 28.60 11.63 31.43
CA VAL A 97 28.28 12.84 30.65
C VAL A 97 29.40 13.86 30.84
N LYS A 98 30.56 13.66 30.16
CA LYS A 98 31.47 14.77 29.82
C LYS A 98 32.59 14.41 28.82
N LYS A 99 32.30 14.52 27.52
CA LYS A 99 33.22 14.98 26.43
C LYS A 99 32.43 14.85 25.12
N VAL A 100 32.22 15.82 24.22
CA VAL A 100 32.95 17.01 23.80
C VAL A 100 31.92 18.01 23.23
N GLU A 101 32.11 19.30 23.52
CA GLU A 101 31.45 20.49 22.96
C GLU A 101 31.59 20.63 21.42
N GLU A 102 30.55 21.18 20.78
CA GLU A 102 30.52 22.33 19.82
C GLU A 102 31.79 22.65 18.99
N ALA A 103 31.77 23.04 17.72
CA ALA A 103 30.77 23.51 16.74
C ALA A 103 31.47 23.56 15.34
N PRO A 104 31.17 24.50 14.42
CA PRO A 104 30.08 24.52 13.43
C PRO A 104 30.62 24.49 11.98
N VAL A 105 29.79 24.16 10.99
CA VAL A 105 30.05 24.57 9.60
C VAL A 105 28.78 25.18 9.01
N GLN A 106 28.78 26.51 8.96
CA GLN A 106 27.92 27.29 8.08
C GLN A 106 28.32 26.99 6.62
N LYS A 107 27.33 26.88 5.74
CA LYS A 107 27.53 27.16 4.32
C LYS A 107 26.40 28.04 3.81
N ASP A 108 26.77 29.28 3.59
CA ASP A 108 25.94 30.35 3.04
C ASP A 108 25.73 30.13 1.52
N VAL A 109 24.44 30.07 1.16
CA VAL A 109 23.75 30.58 -0.04
C VAL A 109 24.36 30.36 -1.43
N THR A 110 23.59 29.69 -2.27
CA THR A 110 23.26 30.23 -3.61
C THR A 110 21.78 30.02 -3.86
N ALA A 111 20.99 31.07 -3.64
CA ALA A 111 19.64 31.19 -4.16
C ALA A 111 19.76 31.37 -5.67
N ALA A 112 19.60 30.28 -6.40
CA ALA A 112 19.14 30.32 -7.78
C ALA A 112 17.62 30.26 -7.72
N ASP A 113 16.94 31.08 -8.52
CA ASP A 113 15.50 31.03 -8.76
C ASP A 113 15.09 29.58 -9.07
N THR A 114 14.57 28.89 -8.07
CA THR A 114 13.76 27.69 -8.26
C THR A 114 12.34 28.21 -8.32
N GLU A 115 11.82 28.38 -9.54
CA GLU A 115 10.37 28.25 -9.76
C GLU A 115 9.90 27.10 -8.88
N THR A 116 9.00 27.37 -7.95
CA THR A 116 8.43 26.36 -7.05
C THR A 116 7.88 25.24 -7.91
N ALA A 117 8.69 24.20 -8.11
CA ALA A 117 8.21 22.94 -8.64
C ALA A 117 7.20 22.48 -7.60
N GLU A 118 5.92 22.48 -7.96
CA GLU A 118 4.92 21.83 -7.13
C GLU A 118 5.40 20.38 -6.92
N GLU A 119 5.82 20.11 -5.67
CA GLU A 119 6.33 18.82 -5.24
C GLU A 119 5.19 17.80 -5.31
N ALA A 120 5.50 16.55 -5.62
CA ALA A 120 4.50 15.50 -5.71
C ALA A 120 3.81 15.31 -4.35
N GLN A 121 2.48 15.35 -4.33
CA GLN A 121 1.69 15.26 -3.11
C GLN A 121 0.64 14.16 -3.21
N VAL A 122 0.52 13.35 -2.15
CA VAL A 122 -0.61 12.42 -2.01
C VAL A 122 -1.89 13.23 -1.73
N ILE A 123 -2.86 13.15 -2.64
CA ILE A 123 -4.14 13.88 -2.55
C ILE A 123 -5.32 13.00 -2.12
N ALA A 124 -5.14 11.68 -2.16
CA ALA A 124 -6.08 10.71 -1.60
C ALA A 124 -5.36 9.39 -1.31
N SER A 125 -5.81 8.67 -0.28
CA SER A 125 -5.31 7.34 0.06
C SER A 125 -6.44 6.41 0.49
N GLY A 126 -6.16 5.10 0.48
CA GLY A 126 -7.10 4.08 0.94
C GLY A 126 -6.41 2.75 1.20
N GLU A 127 -7.05 1.89 1.98
CA GLU A 127 -6.57 0.53 2.25
C GLU A 127 -7.38 -0.50 1.47
N ILE A 128 -6.68 -1.48 0.90
CA ILE A 128 -7.31 -2.55 0.14
C ILE A 128 -7.99 -3.53 1.10
N THR A 129 -9.28 -3.75 0.85
CA THR A 129 -10.12 -4.70 1.58
C THR A 129 -10.60 -5.82 0.65
N SER A 130 -10.75 -7.02 1.21
CA SER A 130 -11.25 -8.20 0.49
C SER A 130 -12.76 -8.15 0.28
N ILE A 131 -13.21 -8.43 -0.95
CA ILE A 131 -14.63 -8.61 -1.29
C ILE A 131 -14.91 -10.07 -1.66
N ALA A 132 -14.45 -10.49 -2.84
CA ALA A 132 -14.63 -11.87 -3.30
C ALA A 132 -13.38 -12.73 -3.09
N HIS A 133 -12.21 -12.10 -2.99
CA HIS A 133 -10.93 -12.77 -2.84
C HIS A 133 -10.03 -12.02 -1.88
N ASP A 134 -9.11 -12.76 -1.25
CA ASP A 134 -8.14 -12.19 -0.33
C ASP A 134 -7.22 -11.22 -1.05
N GLY A 135 -7.01 -10.07 -0.42
CA GLY A 135 -6.03 -9.10 -0.86
C GLY A 135 -5.75 -8.00 0.16
N THR A 136 -4.51 -7.51 0.15
CA THR A 136 -4.01 -6.44 1.01
C THR A 136 -3.20 -5.44 0.17
N GLY A 137 -2.90 -4.30 0.78
CA GLY A 137 -2.10 -3.23 0.19
C GLY A 137 -2.73 -1.86 0.44
N LYS A 138 -2.06 -0.82 -0.02
CA LYS A 138 -2.53 0.56 0.07
C LYS A 138 -2.70 1.15 -1.32
N VAL A 139 -3.57 2.12 -1.43
CA VAL A 139 -3.78 2.92 -2.63
C VAL A 139 -3.48 4.37 -2.31
N LYS A 140 -2.79 5.05 -3.21
CA LYS A 140 -2.48 6.48 -3.12
C LYS A 140 -2.68 7.14 -4.48
N ILE A 141 -3.33 8.30 -4.51
CA ILE A 141 -3.42 9.17 -5.68
C ILE A 141 -2.46 10.33 -5.44
N ILE A 142 -1.52 10.54 -6.35
CA ILE A 142 -0.42 11.49 -6.23
C ILE A 142 -0.55 12.52 -7.33
N SER A 143 -0.68 13.79 -6.96
CA SER A 143 -0.67 14.93 -7.88
C SER A 143 0.74 15.49 -7.98
N PHE A 144 1.19 15.79 -9.19
CA PHE A 144 2.44 16.52 -9.44
C PHE A 144 2.23 18.04 -9.57
N GLY A 145 0.99 18.50 -9.41
CA GLY A 145 0.59 19.89 -9.60
C GLY A 145 -0.30 20.14 -10.81
N GLU A 146 -0.75 21.39 -10.98
CA GLU A 146 -1.62 21.76 -12.10
C GLU A 146 -0.92 21.56 -13.46
N GLY A 147 -1.62 20.93 -14.40
CA GLY A 147 -1.12 20.68 -15.76
C GLY A 147 -0.08 19.56 -15.88
N LYS A 148 0.16 18.80 -14.81
CA LYS A 148 1.04 17.61 -14.80
C LYS A 148 0.24 16.33 -14.52
N ASP A 149 0.87 15.19 -14.81
CA ASP A 149 0.26 13.86 -14.62
C ASP A 149 -0.14 13.62 -13.16
N THR A 150 -1.30 12.98 -12.98
CA THR A 150 -1.69 12.39 -11.69
C THR A 150 -1.42 10.89 -11.71
N ILE A 151 -0.82 10.36 -10.66
CA ILE A 151 -0.43 8.95 -10.57
C ILE A 151 -1.25 8.21 -9.51
N LEU A 152 -1.92 7.14 -9.94
CA LEU A 152 -2.51 6.14 -9.07
C LEU A 152 -1.47 5.07 -8.71
N SER A 153 -1.13 4.96 -7.43
CA SER A 153 -0.16 4.00 -6.90
C SER A 153 -0.85 2.92 -6.07
N LEU A 154 -0.60 1.66 -6.39
CA LEU A 154 -0.91 0.51 -5.56
C LEU A 154 0.37 0.09 -4.85
N VAL A 155 0.42 0.23 -3.53
CA VAL A 155 1.62 0.04 -2.69
C VAL A 155 1.49 -1.23 -1.89
N ASP A 156 2.56 -2.04 -1.86
CA ASP A 156 2.63 -3.32 -1.15
C ASP A 156 1.43 -4.23 -1.48
N LEU A 157 1.03 -4.23 -2.76
CA LEU A 157 -0.11 -5.00 -3.20
C LEU A 157 0.18 -6.49 -3.01
N ALA A 158 -0.78 -7.22 -2.46
CA ALA A 158 -0.79 -8.68 -2.49
C ALA A 158 -2.24 -9.13 -2.63
N VAL A 159 -2.65 -9.51 -3.83
CA VAL A 159 -4.02 -9.96 -4.13
C VAL A 159 -4.03 -11.32 -4.80
N SER A 160 -5.14 -12.03 -4.65
CA SER A 160 -5.35 -13.29 -5.37
C SER A 160 -5.25 -13.10 -6.88
N ASN A 161 -4.59 -14.03 -7.57
CA ASN A 161 -4.44 -13.95 -9.03
C ASN A 161 -5.78 -14.22 -9.75
N GLY A 162 -5.94 -13.67 -10.95
CA GLY A 162 -7.11 -13.86 -11.80
C GLY A 162 -6.77 -13.78 -13.29
N PRO A 163 -7.60 -14.33 -14.19
CA PRO A 163 -7.26 -14.43 -15.61
C PRO A 163 -7.06 -13.07 -16.31
N ASP A 164 -7.81 -12.06 -15.89
CA ASP A 164 -7.73 -10.70 -16.42
C ASP A 164 -8.24 -9.69 -15.39
N LEU A 165 -7.34 -9.32 -14.47
CA LEU A 165 -7.58 -8.30 -13.45
C LEU A 165 -7.38 -6.90 -14.04
N ARG A 166 -8.27 -5.97 -13.67
CA ARG A 166 -8.29 -4.56 -14.06
C ARG A 166 -8.27 -3.67 -12.83
N VAL A 167 -7.68 -2.50 -12.98
CA VAL A 167 -7.75 -1.41 -12.01
C VAL A 167 -8.84 -0.44 -12.47
N LEU A 168 -9.83 -0.19 -11.63
CA LEU A 168 -10.92 0.74 -11.90
C LEU A 168 -10.93 1.87 -10.87
N LEU A 169 -11.40 3.05 -11.26
CA LEU A 169 -11.84 4.10 -10.33
C LEU A 169 -13.37 4.20 -10.39
N SER A 170 -14.04 4.18 -9.24
CA SER A 170 -15.51 4.36 -9.13
C SER A 170 -15.87 5.61 -8.32
N LYS A 171 -16.97 6.26 -8.70
CA LYS A 171 -17.58 7.38 -7.95
C LYS A 171 -18.37 6.94 -6.71
N ASN A 172 -18.54 5.63 -6.52
CA ASN A 172 -19.28 5.05 -5.40
C ASN A 172 -18.36 4.61 -4.24
N THR A 173 -18.95 4.49 -3.06
CA THR A 173 -18.38 3.85 -1.87
C THR A 173 -19.20 2.61 -1.50
N GLN A 174 -18.77 1.86 -0.49
CA GLN A 174 -19.46 0.68 0.03
C GLN A 174 -19.72 -0.40 -1.03
N ILE A 175 -18.81 -0.55 -1.99
CA ILE A 175 -18.91 -1.53 -3.08
C ILE A 175 -18.74 -2.93 -2.50
N LYS A 176 -19.74 -3.80 -2.68
CA LYS A 176 -19.70 -5.21 -2.26
C LYS A 176 -19.82 -6.17 -3.45
N SER A 177 -20.16 -5.67 -4.62
CA SER A 177 -20.38 -6.44 -5.83
C SER A 177 -20.22 -5.58 -7.08
N ALA A 178 -20.24 -6.21 -8.27
CA ALA A 178 -20.16 -5.48 -9.53
C ALA A 178 -21.37 -4.57 -9.78
N GLN A 179 -22.51 -4.83 -9.14
CA GLN A 179 -23.72 -4.00 -9.25
C GLN A 179 -23.55 -2.66 -8.55
N ASP A 180 -22.66 -2.58 -7.56
CA ASP A 180 -22.44 -1.38 -6.74
C ASP A 180 -21.44 -0.40 -7.38
N LEU A 181 -20.78 -0.79 -8.49
CA LEU A 181 -19.73 0.00 -9.14
C LEU A 181 -20.20 1.37 -9.65
N GLY A 182 -21.49 1.54 -9.96
CA GLY A 182 -22.04 2.81 -10.45
C GLY A 182 -21.32 3.33 -11.70
N GLU A 183 -21.02 4.63 -11.71
CA GLU A 183 -20.16 5.25 -12.72
C GLU A 183 -18.69 5.00 -12.37
N TYR A 184 -17.94 4.43 -13.32
CA TYR A 184 -16.54 4.07 -13.15
C TYR A 184 -15.76 4.23 -14.46
N ILE A 185 -14.44 4.28 -14.34
CA ILE A 185 -13.50 4.19 -15.45
C ILE A 185 -12.52 3.03 -15.24
N GLU A 186 -12.10 2.40 -16.33
CA GLU A 186 -11.02 1.41 -16.34
C GLU A 186 -9.70 2.14 -16.59
N ILE A 187 -8.77 2.07 -15.63
CA ILE A 187 -7.45 2.70 -15.74
C ILE A 187 -6.56 1.85 -16.64
N ASP A 188 -6.31 0.60 -16.24
CA ASP A 188 -5.56 -0.36 -17.05
C ASP A 188 -5.72 -1.80 -16.53
N LYS A 189 -5.07 -2.75 -17.19
CA LYS A 189 -4.78 -4.08 -16.69
C LYS A 189 -3.89 -4.03 -15.45
N LEU A 190 -4.21 -4.86 -14.46
CA LEU A 190 -3.33 -5.08 -13.33
C LEU A 190 -2.01 -5.73 -13.82
N LYS A 191 -0.88 -5.05 -13.61
CA LYS A 191 0.43 -5.49 -14.14
C LYS A 191 0.95 -6.73 -13.41
N GLY A 192 0.81 -6.76 -12.09
CA GLY A 192 1.16 -7.87 -11.21
C GLY A 192 0.18 -7.94 -10.04
N ASN A 193 -0.01 -9.14 -9.49
CA ASN A 193 -0.88 -9.34 -8.33
C ASN A 193 -0.11 -9.23 -7.00
N VAL A 194 1.22 -9.11 -7.07
CA VAL A 194 2.10 -8.80 -5.93
C VAL A 194 3.06 -7.66 -6.29
N GLY A 195 3.30 -6.77 -5.34
CA GLY A 195 4.27 -5.69 -5.42
C GLY A 195 3.67 -4.31 -5.69
N THR A 196 4.52 -3.28 -5.62
CA THR A 196 4.13 -1.89 -5.88
C THR A 196 4.07 -1.61 -7.38
N GLN A 197 3.05 -0.86 -7.80
CA GLN A 197 2.83 -0.53 -9.21
C GLN A 197 2.06 0.78 -9.35
N HIS A 198 2.29 1.47 -10.46
CA HIS A 198 1.76 2.82 -10.69
C HIS A 198 1.01 2.92 -12.02
N TYR A 199 0.07 3.84 -12.10
CA TYR A 199 -0.74 4.09 -13.28
C TYR A 199 -0.94 5.58 -13.47
N ILE A 200 -0.80 6.06 -14.70
CA ILE A 200 -1.17 7.44 -15.05
C ILE A 200 -2.70 7.52 -15.09
N VAL A 201 -3.27 8.45 -14.32
CA VAL A 201 -4.69 8.79 -14.39
C VAL A 201 -4.88 9.70 -15.61
N PRO A 202 -5.81 9.39 -16.53
CA PRO A 202 -5.99 10.21 -17.73
C PRO A 202 -6.38 11.65 -17.40
N ASP A 203 -5.81 12.64 -18.10
CA ASP A 203 -6.04 14.07 -17.86
C ASP A 203 -7.51 14.52 -17.94
N THR A 204 -8.35 13.74 -18.63
CA THR A 204 -9.80 13.98 -18.72
C THR A 204 -10.56 13.62 -17.44
N VAL A 205 -9.89 13.05 -16.46
CA VAL A 205 -10.46 12.49 -15.23
C VAL A 205 -10.08 13.39 -14.06
N ASN A 206 -11.08 13.93 -13.36
CA ASN A 206 -10.87 14.59 -12.08
C ASN A 206 -10.81 13.55 -10.95
N PRO A 207 -9.65 13.30 -10.30
CA PRO A 207 -9.53 12.27 -9.27
C PRO A 207 -10.44 12.51 -8.06
N ALA A 208 -10.76 13.76 -7.75
CA ALA A 208 -11.61 14.12 -6.60
C ALA A 208 -13.06 13.65 -6.73
N GLU A 209 -13.52 13.28 -7.94
CA GLU A 209 -14.87 12.72 -8.15
C GLU A 209 -14.95 11.23 -7.79
N TYR A 210 -13.80 10.54 -7.70
CA TYR A 210 -13.72 9.11 -7.48
C TYR A 210 -13.46 8.80 -6.02
N LYS A 211 -14.22 7.86 -5.48
CA LYS A 211 -14.26 7.55 -4.05
C LYS A 211 -13.73 6.17 -3.73
N SER A 212 -13.42 5.36 -4.75
CA SER A 212 -12.85 4.04 -4.54
C SER A 212 -12.04 3.56 -5.74
N VAL A 213 -11.07 2.70 -5.43
CA VAL A 213 -10.27 1.95 -6.39
C VAL A 213 -10.62 0.48 -6.29
N ILE A 214 -10.80 -0.18 -7.44
CA ILE A 214 -11.32 -1.54 -7.50
C ILE A 214 -10.37 -2.42 -8.31
N ILE A 215 -10.06 -3.59 -7.76
CA ILE A 215 -9.45 -4.69 -8.51
C ILE A 215 -10.58 -5.58 -9.00
N TYR A 216 -10.76 -5.62 -10.32
CA TYR A 216 -11.92 -6.24 -10.95
C TYR A 216 -11.50 -7.33 -11.94
N CYS A 217 -12.14 -8.50 -11.86
CA CYS A 217 -11.93 -9.57 -12.83
C CYS A 217 -12.93 -9.45 -13.98
N LYS A 218 -12.46 -8.99 -15.14
CA LYS A 218 -13.30 -8.68 -16.31
C LYS A 218 -14.08 -9.88 -16.88
N PRO A 219 -13.49 -11.09 -17.02
CA PRO A 219 -14.19 -12.25 -17.58
C PRO A 219 -15.31 -12.77 -16.69
N PHE A 220 -15.12 -12.72 -15.37
CA PHE A 220 -16.10 -13.22 -14.39
C PHE A 220 -17.04 -12.15 -13.87
N ARG A 221 -16.75 -10.88 -14.15
CA ARG A 221 -17.49 -9.72 -13.67
C ARG A 221 -17.58 -9.65 -12.14
N VAL A 222 -16.48 -9.95 -11.47
CA VAL A 222 -16.40 -10.01 -10.00
C VAL A 222 -15.44 -8.93 -9.49
N VAL A 223 -15.87 -8.26 -8.43
CA VAL A 223 -15.02 -7.35 -7.63
C VAL A 223 -14.18 -8.19 -6.68
N PHE A 224 -12.85 -8.17 -6.85
CA PHE A 224 -11.94 -8.90 -5.98
C PHE A 224 -11.70 -8.12 -4.70
N ASN A 225 -11.25 -6.88 -4.84
CA ASN A 225 -10.85 -6.02 -3.73
C ASN A 225 -11.26 -4.56 -3.99
N VAL A 226 -11.43 -3.80 -2.92
CA VAL A 226 -11.82 -2.39 -2.94
C VAL A 226 -10.95 -1.61 -1.96
N ALA A 227 -10.48 -0.44 -2.36
CA ALA A 227 -9.96 0.57 -1.46
C ALA A 227 -10.84 1.81 -1.55
N GLU A 228 -11.49 2.18 -0.45
CA GLU A 228 -12.21 3.47 -0.36
C GLU A 228 -11.19 4.59 -0.15
N LEU A 229 -11.36 5.69 -0.86
CA LEU A 229 -10.43 6.81 -0.89
C LEU A 229 -10.87 7.90 0.09
N SER A 230 -9.94 8.34 0.92
CA SER A 230 -10.02 9.54 1.75
C SER A 230 -8.93 10.53 1.35
N ALA A 231 -9.30 11.81 1.26
CA ALA A 231 -8.36 12.91 1.07
C ALA A 231 -7.66 13.29 2.37
#